data_AF-G0MXE9-F1
#
_entry.id   AF-G0MXE9-F1
#
_cell.length_a   1.000
_cell.length_b   1.000
_cell.length_c   1.000
_cell.angle_alpha   90.00
_cell.angle_beta   90.00
_cell.angle_gamma   90.00
#
_symmetry.space_group_name_H-M   'P 1'
#
loop_
_entity.id
_entity.type
_entity.pdbx_description
1 polymer ?
#
loop_
_entity_poly.entity_id
_entity_poly.type
_entity_poly.pdbx_seq_one_letter_code
_entity_poly.pdbx_strand_id
1 'polypeptide(L)'
;MRLVLNGGDALDDEIEQSWICLLQTIRLHMGEGIEIQRANYLTQCLIPKEMDEVRENWKKVESYGFRKAGILLCESAFENYSELLKMHNLKMTLPIEANKTSQSFVALSDQIMKALDKTIKSYTPEEGFVNLIQEIRDFVIKFLVVEVCPPLIRKSFIDGMIHMLCKILSIKHVKEDFLHVWKKVYRVMEQAMIANIVEY
;
A
#
# COMPACT_ATOMS: atom_id res chain seq x y z
N MET A 1 7.52 -40.27 -24.20
CA MET A 1 6.11 -40.14 -24.63
C MET A 1 5.50 -39.03 -23.79
N ARG A 2 5.34 -37.82 -24.35
CA ARG A 2 4.66 -36.70 -23.69
C ARG A 2 3.16 -37.01 -23.71
N LEU A 3 2.52 -37.02 -22.54
CA LEU A 3 1.06 -36.95 -22.44
C LEU A 3 0.65 -35.54 -22.90
N VAL A 4 0.38 -35.41 -24.20
CA VAL A 4 -0.31 -34.24 -24.73
C VAL A 4 -1.79 -34.45 -24.43
N LEU A 5 -2.39 -33.52 -23.69
CA LEU A 5 -3.84 -33.42 -23.54
C LEU A 5 -4.42 -33.08 -24.92
N ASN A 6 -4.64 -34.08 -25.77
CA ASN A 6 -5.46 -33.95 -26.97
C ASN A 6 -6.93 -33.90 -26.53
N GLY A 7 -7.41 -32.72 -26.17
CA GLY A 7 -8.84 -32.39 -26.15
C GLY A 7 -9.23 -31.92 -27.55
N GLY A 8 -10.04 -32.71 -28.24
CA GLY A 8 -10.30 -32.61 -29.68
C GLY A 8 -11.37 -31.61 -30.13
N ASP A 9 -11.77 -30.64 -29.31
CA ASP A 9 -12.70 -29.59 -29.73
C ASP A 9 -12.01 -28.23 -29.54
N ALA A 10 -11.79 -27.51 -30.64
CA ALA A 10 -11.48 -26.08 -30.56
C ALA A 10 -12.64 -25.40 -29.81
N LEU A 11 -12.34 -24.43 -28.94
CA LEU A 11 -13.40 -23.62 -28.34
C LEU A 11 -14.21 -23.01 -29.49
N ASP A 12 -15.50 -23.29 -29.54
CA ASP A 12 -16.40 -22.62 -30.48
C ASP A 12 -16.34 -21.11 -30.22
N ASP A 13 -16.22 -20.31 -31.28
CA ASP A 13 -16.07 -18.85 -31.17
C ASP A 13 -17.23 -18.25 -30.36
N GLU A 14 -18.44 -18.81 -30.47
CA GLU A 14 -19.61 -18.39 -29.69
C GLU A 14 -19.46 -18.70 -28.18
N ILE A 15 -18.88 -19.85 -27.85
CA ILE A 15 -18.58 -20.24 -26.47
C ILE A 15 -17.48 -19.35 -25.90
N GLU A 16 -16.42 -19.07 -26.67
CA GLU A 16 -15.34 -18.16 -26.26
C GLU A 16 -15.88 -16.75 -25.97
N GLN A 17 -16.70 -16.21 -26.87
CA GLN A 17 -17.32 -14.90 -26.68
C GLN A 17 -18.25 -14.87 -25.46
N SER A 18 -19.01 -15.94 -25.23
CA SER A 18 -19.86 -16.06 -24.04
C SER A 18 -19.05 -16.04 -22.74
N TRP A 19 -17.90 -16.74 -22.71
CA TRP A 19 -16.98 -16.70 -21.56
C TRP A 19 -16.34 -15.34 -21.37
N ILE A 20 -15.90 -14.68 -22.44
CA ILE A 20 -15.34 -13.32 -22.39
C ILE A 20 -16.39 -12.36 -21.80
N CYS A 21 -17.63 -12.41 -22.30
CA CYS A 21 -18.73 -11.58 -21.82
C CYS A 21 -19.02 -11.82 -20.33
N LEU A 22 -19.06 -13.08 -19.89
CA LEU A 22 -19.25 -13.43 -18.49
C LEU A 22 -18.11 -12.87 -17.61
N LEU A 23 -16.85 -13.05 -18.02
CA LEU A 23 -15.69 -12.57 -17.26
C LEU A 23 -15.65 -11.04 -17.21
N GLN A 24 -16.01 -10.36 -18.29
CA GLN A 24 -16.14 -8.90 -18.33
C GLN A 24 -17.24 -8.42 -17.38
N THR A 25 -18.40 -9.09 -17.37
CA THR A 25 -19.52 -8.78 -16.46
C THR A 25 -19.14 -8.99 -15.00
N ILE A 26 -18.46 -10.11 -14.69
CA ILE A 26 -17.92 -10.38 -13.35
C ILE A 26 -16.93 -9.29 -12.95
N ARG A 27 -15.98 -8.95 -13.84
CA ARG A 27 -14.99 -7.89 -13.57
C ARG A 27 -15.66 -6.55 -13.30
N LEU A 28 -16.68 -6.18 -14.06
CA LEU A 28 -17.44 -4.94 -13.87
C LEU A 28 -18.07 -4.90 -12.48
N HIS A 29 -18.90 -5.89 -12.14
CA HIS A 29 -19.62 -5.89 -10.86
C HIS A 29 -18.69 -6.07 -9.65
N MET A 30 -17.62 -6.86 -9.77
CA MET A 30 -16.60 -6.93 -8.73
C MET A 30 -15.88 -5.58 -8.56
N GLY A 31 -15.59 -4.88 -9.66
CA GLY A 31 -15.02 -3.54 -9.67
C GLY A 31 -15.90 -2.54 -8.92
N GLU A 32 -17.18 -2.46 -9.29
CA GLU A 32 -18.18 -1.60 -8.63
C GLU A 32 -18.27 -1.89 -7.13
N GLY A 33 -18.32 -3.16 -6.74
CA GLY A 33 -18.33 -3.58 -5.33
C GLY A 33 -17.08 -3.14 -4.57
N ILE A 34 -15.89 -3.28 -5.18
CA ILE A 34 -14.62 -2.84 -4.60
C ILE A 34 -14.58 -1.31 -4.44
N GLU A 35 -15.09 -0.56 -5.41
CA GLU A 35 -15.16 0.90 -5.35
C GLU A 35 -16.05 1.38 -4.20
N ILE A 36 -17.24 0.78 -4.05
CA ILE A 36 -18.16 1.09 -2.94
C ILE A 36 -17.51 0.77 -1.59
N GLN A 37 -16.89 -0.40 -1.45
CA GLN A 37 -16.19 -0.78 -0.21
C GLN A 37 -15.04 0.18 0.10
N ARG A 38 -14.29 0.60 -0.91
CA ARG A 38 -13.20 1.57 -0.77
C ARG A 38 -13.72 2.93 -0.32
N ALA A 39 -14.77 3.44 -0.96
CA ALA A 39 -15.38 4.71 -0.60
C ALA A 39 -15.84 4.69 0.87
N ASN A 40 -16.59 3.66 1.27
CA ASN A 40 -17.03 3.49 2.66
C ASN A 40 -15.85 3.44 3.63
N TYR A 41 -14.79 2.69 3.28
CA TYR A 41 -13.59 2.60 4.11
C TYR A 41 -12.90 3.96 4.26
N LEU A 42 -12.66 4.68 3.16
CA LEU A 42 -12.00 5.98 3.17
C LEU A 42 -12.79 7.04 3.93
N THR A 43 -14.12 6.96 3.94
CA THR A 43 -14.96 7.89 4.71
C THR A 43 -14.95 7.58 6.21
N GLN A 44 -14.92 6.30 6.61
CA GLN A 44 -15.31 5.90 7.98
C GLN A 44 -14.19 5.24 8.80
N CYS A 45 -13.01 4.93 8.23
CA CYS A 45 -12.02 4.09 8.91
C CYS A 45 -11.40 4.71 10.17
N LEU A 46 -11.36 6.04 10.26
CA LEU A 46 -10.73 6.80 11.35
C LEU A 46 -11.68 7.88 11.86
N ILE A 47 -11.83 7.96 13.18
CA ILE A 47 -12.62 9.02 13.83
C ILE A 47 -11.75 10.27 14.10
N PRO A 48 -12.35 11.46 14.30
CA PRO A 48 -11.59 12.70 14.47
C PRO A 48 -10.56 12.64 15.60
N LYS A 49 -10.92 12.01 16.73
CA LYS A 49 -10.02 11.83 17.87
C LYS A 49 -8.77 11.00 17.52
N GLU A 50 -8.93 9.90 16.77
CA GLU A 50 -7.79 9.10 16.30
C GLU A 50 -6.89 9.96 15.39
N MET A 51 -7.48 10.80 14.55
CA MET A 51 -6.72 11.68 13.65
C MET A 51 -6.01 12.83 14.36
N ASP A 52 -6.54 13.35 15.45
CA ASP A 52 -5.85 14.34 16.28
C ASP A 52 -4.56 13.75 16.87
N GLU A 53 -4.62 12.51 17.38
CA GLU A 53 -3.45 11.77 17.87
C GLU A 53 -2.44 11.49 16.75
N VAL A 54 -2.92 11.09 15.55
CA VAL A 54 -2.07 10.91 14.37
C VAL A 54 -1.34 12.21 14.02
N ARG A 55 -2.05 13.34 13.96
CA ARG A 55 -1.48 14.65 13.63
C ARG A 55 -0.47 15.12 14.67
N GLU A 56 -0.73 14.90 15.96
CA GLU A 56 0.23 15.24 17.01
C GLU A 56 1.52 14.44 16.88
N ASN A 57 1.41 13.13 16.67
CA ASN A 57 2.55 12.26 16.43
C ASN A 57 3.30 12.63 15.14
N TRP A 58 2.58 12.99 14.07
CA TRP A 58 3.17 13.36 12.80
C TRP A 58 3.98 14.66 12.87
N LYS A 59 3.56 15.65 13.67
CA LYS A 59 4.35 16.87 13.93
C LYS A 59 5.75 16.56 14.48
N LYS A 60 5.89 15.50 15.28
CA LYS A 60 7.20 15.04 15.80
C LYS A 60 8.04 14.41 14.68
N VAL A 61 7.40 13.71 13.74
CA VAL A 61 8.05 13.19 12.52
C VAL A 61 8.50 14.33 11.60
N GLU A 62 7.66 15.34 11.39
CA GLU A 62 8.00 16.57 10.65
C GLU A 62 9.23 17.25 11.27
N SER A 63 9.25 17.41 12.60
CA SER A 63 10.36 18.00 13.34
C SER A 63 11.65 17.16 13.27
N TYR A 64 11.52 15.83 13.22
CA TYR A 64 12.66 14.92 13.02
C TYR A 64 13.25 15.03 11.60
N GLY A 65 12.40 15.37 10.62
CA GLY A 65 12.73 15.56 9.22
C GLY A 65 12.37 14.35 8.36
N PHE A 66 11.54 14.58 7.34
CA PHE A 66 11.00 13.52 6.47
C PHE A 66 12.06 12.67 5.79
N ARG A 67 13.17 13.25 5.32
CA ARG A 67 14.21 12.46 4.66
C ARG A 67 14.82 11.39 5.59
N LYS A 68 15.10 11.75 6.84
CA LYS A 68 15.66 10.80 7.83
C LYS A 68 14.62 9.76 8.23
N ALA A 69 13.37 10.20 8.43
CA ALA A 69 12.25 9.33 8.76
C ALA A 69 11.98 8.31 7.64
N GLY A 70 11.94 8.75 6.38
CA GLY A 70 11.71 7.90 5.21
C GLY A 70 12.79 6.85 5.02
N ILE A 71 14.06 7.22 5.19
CA ILE A 71 15.18 6.26 5.14
C ILE A 71 14.98 5.20 6.21
N LEU A 72 14.71 5.59 7.45
CA LEU A 72 14.49 4.67 8.57
C LEU A 72 13.32 3.71 8.31
N LEU A 73 12.21 4.22 7.78
CA LEU A 73 11.04 3.42 7.41
C LEU A 73 11.39 2.39 6.33
N CYS A 74 12.01 2.84 5.24
CA CYS A 74 12.33 1.97 4.10
C CYS A 74 13.37 0.92 4.48
N GLU A 75 14.42 1.29 5.23
CA GLU A 75 15.42 0.33 5.71
C GLU A 75 14.77 -0.81 6.48
N SER A 76 13.97 -0.49 7.50
CA SER A 76 13.27 -1.49 8.30
C SER A 76 12.29 -2.31 7.46
N ALA A 77 11.59 -1.69 6.51
CA ALA A 77 10.67 -2.39 5.63
C ALA A 77 11.40 -3.41 4.73
N PHE A 78 12.49 -3.02 4.08
CA PHE A 78 13.24 -3.92 3.20
C PHE A 78 13.97 -5.04 3.96
N GLU A 79 14.47 -4.76 5.17
CA GLU A 79 15.01 -5.77 6.07
C GLU A 79 13.94 -6.81 6.42
N ASN A 80 12.78 -6.36 6.92
CA ASN A 80 11.64 -7.24 7.25
C ASN A 80 11.16 -8.03 6.03
N TYR A 81 11.07 -7.39 4.87
CA TYR A 81 10.66 -8.06 3.64
C TYR A 81 11.62 -9.17 3.23
N SER A 82 12.92 -8.92 3.32
CA SER A 82 13.96 -9.91 3.06
C SER A 82 13.87 -11.10 4.01
N GLU A 83 13.56 -10.88 5.28
CA GLU A 83 13.32 -11.93 6.26
C GLU A 83 12.07 -12.75 5.95
N LEU A 84 10.97 -12.10 5.58
CA LEU A 84 9.74 -12.78 5.19
C LEU A 84 9.93 -13.66 3.95
N LEU A 85 10.67 -13.18 2.95
CA LEU A 85 11.01 -13.98 1.77
C LEU A 85 11.81 -15.23 2.14
N LYS A 86 12.82 -15.09 3.02
CA LYS A 86 13.60 -16.22 3.53
C LYS A 86 12.74 -17.20 4.31
N MET A 87 11.90 -16.72 5.23
CA MET A 87 11.02 -17.54 6.05
C MET A 87 10.04 -18.36 5.21
N HIS A 88 9.55 -17.79 4.10
CA HIS A 88 8.62 -18.46 3.19
C HIS A 88 9.31 -19.20 2.03
N ASN A 89 10.64 -19.31 2.01
CA ASN A 89 11.41 -19.91 0.92
C ASN A 89 11.10 -19.33 -0.48
N LEU A 90 10.79 -18.03 -0.54
CA LEU A 90 10.49 -17.33 -1.78
C LEU A 90 11.76 -16.72 -2.37
N LYS A 91 12.05 -17.03 -3.63
CA LYS A 91 13.13 -16.39 -4.40
C LYS A 91 12.53 -15.26 -5.23
N MET A 92 12.62 -14.06 -4.69
CA MET A 92 12.12 -12.85 -5.33
C MET A 92 13.23 -11.80 -5.35
N THR A 93 13.45 -11.20 -6.51
CA THR A 93 14.39 -10.09 -6.67
C THR A 93 13.77 -8.81 -6.12
N LEU A 94 14.49 -8.12 -5.23
CA LEU A 94 14.10 -6.79 -4.81
C LEU A 94 14.26 -5.84 -6.00
N PRO A 95 13.24 -5.03 -6.34
CA PRO A 95 13.33 -4.09 -7.45
C PRO A 95 14.36 -2.97 -7.20
N ILE A 96 14.73 -2.75 -5.94
CA ILE A 96 15.77 -1.80 -5.54
C ILE A 96 16.75 -2.56 -4.65
N GLU A 97 18.02 -2.59 -5.04
CA GLU A 97 19.06 -3.03 -4.12
C GLU A 97 19.01 -2.13 -2.90
N ALA A 98 18.93 -2.70 -1.69
CA ALA A 98 18.90 -1.99 -0.41
C ALA A 98 20.22 -1.24 -0.10
N ASN A 99 20.93 -0.76 -1.13
CA ASN A 99 21.99 0.20 -0.98
C ASN A 99 21.38 1.55 -0.59
N LYS A 100 21.52 1.86 0.69
CA LYS A 100 21.05 3.07 1.40
C LYS A 100 21.48 4.39 0.75
N THR A 101 22.46 4.34 -0.14
CA THR A 101 23.00 5.50 -0.88
C THR A 101 22.53 5.58 -2.33
N SER A 102 21.82 4.57 -2.84
CA SER A 102 21.29 4.62 -4.19
C SER A 102 20.26 5.75 -4.30
N GLN A 103 20.36 6.55 -5.37
CA GLN A 103 19.44 7.66 -5.60
C GLN A 103 17.99 7.17 -5.70
N SER A 104 17.77 5.97 -6.24
CA SER A 104 16.47 5.32 -6.32
C SER A 104 15.86 5.00 -4.96
N PHE A 105 16.66 4.51 -4.00
CA PHE A 105 16.20 4.26 -2.63
C PHE A 105 15.81 5.56 -1.92
N VAL A 106 16.65 6.59 -2.04
CA VAL A 106 16.36 7.90 -1.43
C VAL A 106 15.09 8.49 -2.05
N ALA A 107 14.96 8.45 -3.37
CA ALA A 107 13.78 8.94 -4.06
C ALA A 107 12.50 8.19 -3.64
N LEU A 108 12.56 6.86 -3.48
CA LEU A 108 11.45 6.06 -2.95
C LEU A 108 11.09 6.52 -1.53
N SER A 109 12.09 6.66 -0.67
CA SER A 109 11.88 7.05 0.73
C SER A 109 11.20 8.42 0.84
N ASP A 110 11.61 9.39 0.01
CA ASP A 110 11.00 10.72 -0.04
C ASP A 110 9.57 10.66 -0.60
N GLN A 111 9.32 9.80 -1.61
CA GLN A 111 7.98 9.63 -2.17
C GLN A 111 7.01 9.02 -1.15
N ILE A 112 7.43 8.01 -0.40
CA ILE A 112 6.60 7.39 0.65
C ILE A 112 6.26 8.41 1.74
N MET A 113 7.25 9.19 2.18
CA MET A 113 6.99 10.20 3.22
C MET A 113 6.05 11.29 2.73
N LYS A 114 6.17 11.74 1.47
CA LYS A 114 5.23 12.69 0.86
C LYS A 114 3.83 12.11 0.71
N ALA A 115 3.72 10.84 0.34
CA ALA A 115 2.45 10.13 0.23
C ALA A 115 1.75 9.99 1.58
N LEU A 116 2.48 9.62 2.64
CA LEU A 116 1.97 9.57 4.01
C LEU A 116 1.58 10.96 4.51
N ASP A 117 2.39 11.98 4.22
CA ASP A 117 2.09 13.36 4.61
C ASP A 117 0.81 13.88 3.94
N LYS A 118 0.66 13.63 2.63
CA LYS A 118 -0.55 13.96 1.88
C LYS A 118 -1.77 13.24 2.43
N THR A 119 -1.62 11.95 2.74
CA THR A 119 -2.67 11.12 3.37
C THR A 119 -3.14 11.73 4.69
N ILE A 120 -2.22 12.08 5.59
CA ILE A 120 -2.59 12.63 6.91
C ILE A 120 -3.25 14.01 6.78
N LYS A 121 -2.81 14.81 5.81
CA LYS A 121 -3.32 16.16 5.54
C LYS A 121 -4.67 16.17 4.83
N SER A 122 -5.02 15.12 4.08
CA SER A 122 -6.28 15.07 3.33
C SER A 122 -7.50 14.73 4.19
N TYR A 123 -7.33 14.37 5.47
CA TYR A 123 -8.46 14.00 6.34
C TYR A 123 -9.32 15.21 6.71
N THR A 124 -10.63 15.09 6.52
CA THR A 124 -11.64 15.99 7.08
C THR A 124 -12.61 15.22 8.00
N PRO A 125 -13.11 15.84 9.09
CA PRO A 125 -14.09 15.18 9.96
C PRO A 125 -15.39 14.77 9.25
N GLU A 126 -15.80 15.51 8.23
CA GLU A 126 -17.07 15.32 7.52
C GLU A 126 -16.97 14.24 6.42
N GLU A 127 -15.85 14.17 5.71
CA GLU A 127 -15.71 13.33 4.51
C GLU A 127 -14.63 12.25 4.66
N GLY A 128 -13.89 12.21 5.77
CA GLY A 128 -12.77 11.31 5.95
C GLY A 128 -11.66 11.57 4.92
N PHE A 129 -11.34 10.57 4.11
CA PHE A 129 -10.26 10.61 3.10
C PHE A 129 -10.77 10.53 1.65
N VAL A 130 -12.03 10.89 1.38
CA VAL A 130 -12.65 10.73 0.04
C VAL A 130 -11.82 11.40 -1.07
N ASN A 131 -11.26 12.58 -0.81
CA ASN A 131 -10.50 13.35 -1.79
C ASN A 131 -9.06 12.81 -2.02
N LEU A 132 -8.59 11.87 -1.18
CA LEU A 132 -7.22 11.38 -1.24
C LEU A 132 -6.87 10.69 -2.56
N ILE A 133 -7.83 10.00 -3.19
CA ILE A 133 -7.60 9.29 -4.46
C ILE A 133 -7.06 10.26 -5.51
N GLN A 134 -7.68 11.44 -5.65
CA GLN A 134 -7.26 12.46 -6.59
C GLN A 134 -5.92 13.10 -6.16
N GLU A 135 -5.73 13.31 -4.87
CA GLU A 135 -4.55 13.96 -4.30
C GLU A 135 -3.26 13.15 -4.40
N ILE A 136 -3.35 11.82 -4.52
CA ILE A 136 -2.20 10.91 -4.49
C ILE A 136 -1.85 10.28 -5.85
N ARG A 137 -2.60 10.62 -6.91
CA ARG A 137 -2.46 10.05 -8.26
C ARG A 137 -1.02 10.11 -8.80
N ASP A 138 -0.33 11.22 -8.60
CA ASP A 138 1.05 11.45 -9.07
C ASP A 138 2.10 10.53 -8.44
N PHE A 139 1.80 9.94 -7.27
CA PHE A 139 2.70 9.01 -6.59
C PHE A 139 2.62 7.60 -7.16
N VAL A 140 1.47 7.21 -7.68
CA VAL A 140 1.18 5.84 -8.12
C VAL A 140 1.95 5.47 -9.39
N ILE A 141 2.06 6.41 -10.34
CA ILE A 141 2.83 6.26 -11.58
C ILE A 141 4.31 5.98 -11.29
N LYS A 142 4.83 6.40 -10.13
CA LYS A 142 6.24 6.22 -9.72
C LYS A 142 6.47 5.00 -8.82
N PHE A 143 5.40 4.47 -8.21
CA PHE A 143 5.43 3.35 -7.26
C PHE A 143 5.10 2.00 -7.92
N LEU A 144 4.48 2.04 -9.11
CA LEU A 144 4.05 0.90 -9.93
C LEU A 144 5.25 0.11 -10.48
N VAL A 145 5.86 -0.73 -9.64
CA VAL A 145 6.12 -2.15 -9.91
C VAL A 145 6.49 -2.74 -8.55
N VAL A 146 5.50 -3.20 -7.81
CA VAL A 146 5.76 -4.32 -6.91
C VAL A 146 4.85 -5.48 -7.28
N GLU A 147 5.20 -6.10 -8.41
CA GLU A 147 4.75 -7.40 -8.89
C GLU A 147 5.11 -8.57 -7.94
N VAL A 148 5.64 -8.26 -6.75
CA VAL A 148 6.39 -9.19 -5.92
C VAL A 148 5.68 -9.34 -4.57
N CYS A 149 4.66 -10.22 -4.52
CA CYS A 149 3.87 -10.55 -3.33
C CYS A 149 3.33 -9.35 -2.51
N PRO A 150 2.23 -8.69 -2.97
CA PRO A 150 1.64 -7.53 -2.30
C PRO A 150 1.36 -7.67 -0.79
N PRO A 151 0.92 -8.83 -0.28
CA PRO A 151 0.71 -9.01 1.17
C PRO A 151 1.98 -8.86 2.00
N LEU A 152 3.11 -9.40 1.53
CA LEU A 152 4.39 -9.34 2.25
C LEU A 152 4.93 -7.92 2.26
N ILE A 153 4.81 -7.20 1.16
CA ILE A 153 5.20 -5.79 1.06
C ILE A 153 4.37 -4.93 2.00
N ARG A 154 3.05 -5.08 1.96
CA ARG A 154 2.15 -4.37 2.87
C ARG A 154 2.58 -4.58 4.32
N LYS A 155 2.81 -5.84 4.72
CA LYS A 155 3.26 -6.16 6.07
C LYS A 155 4.58 -5.45 6.40
N SER A 156 5.58 -5.60 5.54
CA SER A 156 6.89 -5.00 5.72
C SER A 156 6.87 -3.48 5.85
N PHE A 157 6.11 -2.78 5.02
CA PHE A 157 6.01 -1.32 5.08
C PHE A 157 5.19 -0.81 6.26
N ILE A 158 4.14 -1.54 6.68
CA ILE A 158 3.46 -1.27 7.94
C ILE A 158 4.44 -1.42 9.11
N ASP A 159 5.14 -2.55 9.19
CA ASP A 159 6.08 -2.83 10.28
C ASP A 159 7.23 -1.82 10.30
N GLY A 160 7.74 -1.44 9.12
CA GLY A 160 8.77 -0.39 8.97
C GLY A 160 8.28 1.00 9.40
N MET A 161 7.03 1.36 9.09
CA MET A 161 6.42 2.61 9.54
C MET A 161 6.22 2.62 11.06
N ILE A 162 5.75 1.52 11.64
CA ILE A 162 5.62 1.38 13.09
C ILE A 162 6.99 1.48 13.77
N HIS A 163 8.01 0.82 13.23
CA HIS A 163 9.38 0.92 13.73
C HIS A 163 9.89 2.36 13.70
N MET A 164 9.72 3.05 12.57
CA MET A 164 10.07 4.46 12.40
C MET A 164 9.40 5.33 13.46
N LEU A 165 8.09 5.19 13.63
CA LEU A 165 7.31 5.96 14.60
C LEU A 165 7.76 5.68 16.03
N CYS A 166 7.96 4.41 16.41
CA CYS A 166 8.41 4.06 17.76
C CYS A 166 9.76 4.69 18.08
N LYS A 167 10.68 4.71 17.11
CA LYS A 167 12.01 5.32 17.28
C LYS A 167 11.93 6.84 17.42
N ILE A 168 11.15 7.52 16.59
CA ILE A 168 11.01 8.98 16.63
C ILE A 168 10.26 9.44 17.88
N LEU A 169 9.20 8.73 18.25
CA LEU A 169 8.35 9.05 19.40
C LEU A 169 8.89 8.50 20.73
N SER A 170 10.03 7.79 20.70
CA SER A 170 10.64 7.14 21.86
C SER A 170 9.69 6.17 22.60
N ILE A 171 8.84 5.46 21.86
CA ILE A 171 7.87 4.50 22.39
C ILE A 171 8.60 3.18 22.67
N LYS A 172 8.65 2.79 23.95
CA LYS A 172 9.25 1.50 24.38
C LYS A 172 8.27 0.33 24.31
N HIS A 173 6.99 0.59 24.58
CA HIS A 173 5.93 -0.42 24.59
C HIS A 173 4.78 0.08 23.73
N VAL A 174 4.54 -0.61 22.63
CA VAL A 174 3.51 -0.22 21.67
C VAL A 174 2.17 -0.69 22.18
N LYS A 175 1.21 0.24 22.32
CA LYS A 175 -0.18 -0.09 22.64
C LYS A 175 -0.88 -0.65 21.40
N GLU A 176 -1.87 -1.51 21.62
CA GLU A 176 -2.63 -2.10 20.52
C GLU A 176 -3.38 -1.03 19.70
N ASP A 177 -4.01 -0.06 20.37
CA ASP A 177 -4.71 1.05 19.73
C ASP A 177 -3.79 1.85 18.80
N PHE A 178 -2.54 2.09 19.21
CA PHE A 178 -1.54 2.78 18.39
C PHE A 178 -1.27 2.01 17.09
N LEU A 179 -1.12 0.68 17.18
CA LEU A 179 -0.93 -0.18 16.00
C LEU A 179 -2.14 -0.12 15.08
N HIS A 180 -3.35 -0.22 15.63
CA HIS A 180 -4.59 -0.23 14.85
C HIS A 180 -4.78 1.09 14.10
N VAL A 181 -4.60 2.23 14.77
CA VAL A 181 -4.71 3.57 14.17
C VAL A 181 -3.71 3.73 13.02
N TRP A 182 -2.43 3.45 13.25
CA TRP A 182 -1.43 3.63 12.20
C TRP A 182 -1.57 2.62 11.05
N LYS A 183 -2.02 1.39 11.31
CA LYS A 183 -2.39 0.43 10.25
C LYS A 183 -3.51 0.96 9.37
N LYS A 184 -4.53 1.62 9.95
CA LYS A 184 -5.58 2.28 9.17
C LYS A 184 -5.01 3.40 8.30
N VAL A 185 -4.15 4.26 8.84
CA VAL A 185 -3.50 5.35 8.07
C VAL A 185 -2.74 4.81 6.85
N TYR A 186 -1.92 3.77 7.04
CA TYR A 186 -1.22 3.14 5.92
C TYR A 186 -2.19 2.52 4.91
N ARG A 187 -3.23 1.83 5.40
CA ARG A 187 -4.23 1.18 4.54
C ARG A 187 -5.02 2.20 3.72
N VAL A 188 -5.35 3.37 4.27
CA VAL A 188 -5.97 4.49 3.55
C VAL A 188 -5.09 4.93 2.37
N MET A 189 -3.80 5.19 2.63
CA MET A 189 -2.84 5.54 1.59
C MET A 189 -2.78 4.45 0.51
N GLU A 190 -2.67 3.18 0.91
CA GLU A 190 -2.61 2.05 -0.01
C GLU A 190 -3.89 1.91 -0.86
N GLN A 191 -5.07 2.07 -0.26
CA GLN A 191 -6.34 2.01 -0.99
C GLN A 191 -6.47 3.12 -2.02
N ALA A 192 -6.04 4.34 -1.67
CA ALA A 192 -6.02 5.46 -2.60
C ALA A 192 -5.01 5.24 -3.74
N MET A 193 -3.85 4.63 -3.44
CA MET A 193 -2.88 4.27 -4.48
C MET A 193 -3.44 3.21 -5.43
N ILE A 194 -4.03 2.13 -4.90
CA ILE A 194 -4.62 1.04 -5.69
C ILE A 194 -5.74 1.55 -6.61
N ALA A 195 -6.58 2.49 -6.15
CA ALA A 195 -7.63 3.08 -6.99
C ALA A 195 -7.07 3.70 -8.29
N ASN A 196 -5.90 4.31 -8.21
CA ASN A 196 -5.23 4.94 -9.37
C ASN A 196 -4.42 3.95 -10.23
N ILE A 197 -4.25 2.69 -9.81
CA ILE A 197 -3.61 1.64 -10.64
C ILE A 197 -4.59 1.05 -11.66
N VAL A 198 -5.88 1.02 -11.31
CA VAL A 198 -6.92 0.30 -12.06
C VAL A 198 -7.50 1.12 -13.22
N GLU A 199 -7.24 2.43 -13.28
CA GLU A 199 -7.61 3.30 -14.40
C GLU A 199 -6.54 3.29 -15.52
N TYR A 200 -6.48 2.20 -16.29
CA TYR A 200 -5.87 2.15 -17.64
C TYR A 200 -6.73 1.30 -18.58
#